data_AF-A0A925BKL1-F1
#
_entry.id   AF-A0A925BKL1-F1
#
_cell.length_a   1.000
_cell.length_b   1.000
_cell.length_c   1.000
_cell.angle_alpha   90.00
_cell.angle_beta   90.00
_cell.angle_gamma   90.00
#
_symmetry.space_group_name_H-M   'P 1'
#
loop_
_entity.id
_entity.type
_entity.pdbx_description
1 polymer ?
#
loop_
_entity_poly.entity_id
_entity_poly.type
_entity_poly.pdbx_seq_one_letter_code
_entity_poly.pdbx_strand_id
1 'polypeptide(L)'
;MTINNHNCLEGIACPKCGNHHRFKIAVETLAMVTDDGAEAIGDMNWNEESDTHCAECGHHARLKDFRINPRSPNFPPDPEGMNDQRSAWAEAAIAAFRLATGTDEEDALCDLLADLMHWSDRNNYDFEAAFTRGRDHYEAETMGERP
;
A
#
# COMPACT_ATOMS: atom_id res chain seq x y z
N MET A 1 15.51 -1.61 8.36
CA MET A 1 16.21 -0.52 7.65
C MET A 1 15.50 -0.35 6.31
N THR A 2 14.70 0.68 6.16
CA THR A 2 13.99 1.01 4.92
C THR A 2 15.00 1.52 3.91
N ILE A 3 15.33 0.69 2.92
CA ILE A 3 16.16 1.09 1.79
C ILE A 3 15.23 1.82 0.82
N ASN A 4 15.01 3.11 1.08
CA ASN A 4 14.28 3.96 0.16
C ASN A 4 15.23 4.35 -0.97
N ASN A 5 14.77 4.22 -2.21
CA ASN A 5 15.44 4.85 -3.33
C ASN A 5 15.23 6.38 -3.21
N HIS A 6 16.25 7.20 -3.46
CA HIS A 6 16.23 8.65 -3.14
C HIS A 6 16.40 9.55 -4.37
N ASN A 7 16.23 9.00 -5.57
CA ASN A 7 16.42 9.74 -6.82
C ASN A 7 15.32 9.34 -7.83
N CYS A 8 15.66 9.06 -9.09
CA CYS A 8 14.74 8.75 -10.18
C CYS A 8 13.77 7.58 -9.94
N LEU A 9 14.04 6.77 -8.91
CA LEU A 9 13.27 5.59 -8.54
C LEU A 9 12.66 5.68 -7.13
N GLU A 10 12.65 6.88 -6.52
CA GLU A 10 12.04 7.08 -5.21
C GLU A 10 10.57 6.63 -5.18
N GLY A 11 10.24 5.81 -4.19
CA GLY A 11 8.90 5.22 -4.05
C GLY A 11 8.56 4.18 -5.12
N ILE A 12 9.53 3.55 -5.79
CA ILE A 12 9.29 2.51 -6.80
C ILE A 12 9.79 1.14 -6.30
N ALA A 13 8.95 0.12 -6.46
CA ALA A 13 9.19 -1.28 -6.12
C ALA A 13 8.50 -2.21 -7.11
N CYS A 14 9.09 -3.37 -7.38
CA CYS A 14 8.37 -4.42 -8.08
C CYS A 14 7.31 -5.03 -7.16
N PRO A 15 6.01 -5.00 -7.51
CA PRO A 15 4.96 -5.60 -6.68
C PRO A 15 5.06 -7.13 -6.59
N LYS A 16 5.79 -7.77 -7.51
CA LYS A 16 5.94 -9.23 -7.57
C LYS A 16 7.10 -9.77 -6.74
N CYS A 17 8.27 -9.13 -6.78
CA CYS A 17 9.49 -9.65 -6.15
C CYS A 17 10.17 -8.69 -5.18
N GLY A 18 9.63 -7.48 -5.00
CA GLY A 18 10.21 -6.48 -4.10
C GLY A 18 11.57 -5.92 -4.55
N ASN A 19 11.96 -6.06 -5.82
CA ASN A 19 13.14 -5.36 -6.33
C ASN A 19 12.90 -3.85 -6.33
N HIS A 20 13.87 -3.06 -5.86
CA HIS A 20 13.83 -1.59 -5.82
C HIS A 20 14.98 -0.92 -6.57
N HIS A 21 15.89 -1.70 -7.17
CA HIS A 21 17.19 -1.21 -7.63
C HIS A 21 17.26 -1.00 -9.14
N ARG A 22 16.56 -1.83 -9.93
CA ARG A 22 16.73 -1.88 -11.40
C ARG A 22 15.42 -2.10 -12.13
N PHE A 23 15.07 -1.14 -12.98
CA PHE A 23 13.89 -1.19 -13.84
C PHE A 23 14.27 -0.78 -15.26
N LYS A 24 13.55 -1.32 -16.24
CA LYS A 24 13.56 -0.82 -17.63
C LYS A 24 12.28 -0.03 -17.79
N ILE A 25 12.39 1.29 -17.95
CA ILE A 25 11.25 2.20 -18.08
C ILE A 25 11.28 2.79 -19.48
N ALA A 26 10.15 2.78 -20.18
CA ALA A 26 9.99 3.44 -21.45
C ALA A 26 10.05 4.96 -21.26
N VAL A 27 10.91 5.62 -22.03
CA VAL A 27 11.16 7.05 -21.94
C VAL A 27 10.74 7.75 -23.23
N GLU A 28 10.27 8.97 -23.08
CA GLU A 28 10.07 9.93 -24.17
C GLU A 28 11.29 10.85 -24.23
N THR A 29 11.87 10.98 -25.43
CA THR A 29 12.99 11.90 -25.68
C THR A 29 12.91 12.39 -27.12
N LEU A 30 13.53 13.53 -27.40
CA LEU A 30 13.70 13.99 -28.78
C LEU A 30 14.86 13.22 -29.40
N ALA A 31 14.73 12.82 -30.66
CA ALA A 31 15.82 12.20 -31.39
C ALA A 31 16.04 12.93 -32.71
N MET A 32 17.30 13.16 -33.07
CA MET A 32 17.65 13.52 -34.43
C MET A 32 17.68 12.24 -35.25
N VAL A 33 16.84 12.21 -36.28
CA VAL A 33 16.68 11.08 -37.17
C VAL A 33 17.15 11.49 -38.55
N THR A 34 18.06 10.71 -39.11
CA THR A 34 18.58 10.85 -40.48
C THR A 34 18.51 9.50 -41.19
N ASP A 35 18.89 9.46 -42.46
CA ASP A 35 18.98 8.21 -43.22
C ASP A 35 20.05 7.25 -42.67
N ASP A 36 21.02 7.76 -41.88
CA ASP A 36 22.10 6.97 -41.30
C ASP A 36 21.77 6.43 -39.89
N GLY A 37 20.67 6.89 -39.26
CA GLY A 37 20.24 6.40 -37.94
C GLY A 37 19.47 7.42 -37.11
N ALA A 38 19.37 7.14 -35.81
CA ALA A 38 18.69 8.00 -34.84
C ALA A 38 19.52 8.14 -33.55
N GLU A 39 19.69 9.37 -33.09
CA GLU A 39 20.40 9.69 -31.85
C GLU A 39 19.50 10.54 -30.95
N ALA A 40 19.38 10.15 -29.67
CA ALA A 40 18.62 10.92 -28.69
C ALA A 40 19.32 12.25 -28.40
N ILE A 41 18.54 13.33 -28.35
CA ILE A 41 18.97 14.69 -28.07
C ILE A 41 18.19 15.20 -26.86
N GLY A 42 18.94 15.58 -25.82
CA GLY A 42 18.38 16.12 -24.58
C GLY A 42 18.06 15.03 -23.56
N ASP A 43 17.24 15.41 -22.58
CA ASP A 43 16.92 14.55 -21.44
C ASP A 43 15.91 13.45 -21.82
N MET A 44 15.91 12.38 -21.03
CA MET A 44 14.94 11.30 -21.12
C MET A 44 13.85 11.54 -20.07
N ASN A 45 12.61 11.69 -20.52
CA ASN A 45 11.46 11.88 -19.64
C ASN A 45 10.65 10.59 -19.52
N TRP A 46 10.09 10.34 -18.34
CA TRP A 46 9.14 9.26 -18.12
C TRP A 46 8.05 9.74 -17.17
N ASN A 47 6.90 9.09 -17.22
CA ASN A 47 5.76 9.44 -16.38
C ASN A 47 5.09 8.17 -15.84
N GLU A 48 3.98 8.35 -15.11
CA GLU A 48 3.24 7.26 -14.47
C GLU A 48 2.66 6.22 -15.43
N GLU A 49 2.46 6.60 -16.70
CA GLU A 49 1.96 5.73 -17.76
C GLU A 49 3.08 5.08 -18.58
N SER A 50 4.35 5.38 -18.30
CA SER A 50 5.49 4.73 -18.96
C SER A 50 5.48 3.21 -18.74
N ASP A 51 5.63 2.45 -19.83
CA ASP A 51 5.80 0.99 -19.76
C ASP A 51 7.03 0.64 -18.92
N THR A 52 6.87 -0.27 -17.97
CA THR A 52 7.91 -0.57 -16.98
C THR A 52 8.07 -2.08 -16.80
N HIS A 53 9.32 -2.54 -16.88
CA HIS A 53 9.69 -3.93 -16.63
C HIS A 53 10.65 -4.05 -15.44
N CYS A 54 10.37 -4.98 -14.54
CA CYS A 54 11.30 -5.40 -13.51
C CYS A 54 12.49 -6.13 -14.14
N ALA A 55 13.72 -5.68 -13.85
CA ALA A 55 14.93 -6.32 -14.38
C ALA A 55 15.20 -7.72 -13.77
N GLU A 56 14.66 -7.99 -12.57
CA GLU A 56 14.92 -9.23 -11.82
C GLU A 56 13.93 -10.36 -12.16
N CYS A 57 12.62 -10.08 -12.12
CA CYS A 57 11.59 -11.11 -12.33
C CYS A 57 10.84 -11.00 -13.67
N GLY A 58 11.10 -9.96 -14.46
CA GLY A 58 10.45 -9.73 -15.75
C GLY A 58 8.99 -9.24 -15.67
N HIS A 59 8.44 -8.96 -14.49
CA HIS A 59 7.10 -8.37 -14.35
C HIS A 59 6.98 -7.08 -15.16
N HIS A 60 5.85 -6.90 -15.84
CA HIS A 60 5.58 -5.81 -16.78
C HIS A 60 4.23 -5.16 -16.48
N ALA A 61 4.22 -3.84 -16.27
CA ALA A 61 3.04 -3.01 -16.00
C ALA A 61 3.37 -1.52 -16.24
N ARG A 62 2.44 -0.60 -15.93
CA ARG A 62 2.69 0.85 -15.98
C ARG A 62 3.50 1.30 -14.78
N LEU A 63 4.28 2.38 -14.88
CA LEU A 63 5.15 2.85 -13.79
C LEU A 63 4.39 3.12 -12.49
N LYS A 64 3.15 3.63 -12.55
CA LYS A 64 2.28 3.81 -11.37
C LYS A 64 2.01 2.53 -10.59
N ASP A 65 1.94 1.38 -11.26
CA ASP A 65 1.67 0.08 -10.64
C ASP A 65 2.91 -0.45 -9.89
N PHE A 66 4.08 0.15 -10.14
CA PHE A 66 5.31 -0.09 -9.39
C PHE A 66 5.51 0.93 -8.28
N ARG A 67 4.68 1.98 -8.15
CA ARG A 67 4.84 2.91 -7.03
C ARG A 67 4.36 2.23 -5.74
N ILE A 68 5.29 2.06 -4.82
CA ILE A 68 4.95 1.75 -3.43
C ILE A 68 4.33 3.01 -2.85
N ASN A 69 3.00 3.01 -2.77
CA ASN A 69 2.30 3.96 -1.94
C ASN A 69 2.85 3.77 -0.50
N PRO A 70 3.39 4.80 0.15
CA PRO A 70 3.82 4.69 1.55
C PRO A 70 2.66 4.37 2.50
N ARG A 71 1.41 4.45 2.01
CA ARG A 71 0.19 3.95 2.68
C ARG A 71 -0.26 2.53 2.26
N SER A 72 0.49 1.85 1.40
CA SER A 72 0.24 0.44 1.07
C SER A 72 1.33 -0.42 1.69
N PRO A 73 1.20 -0.76 2.99
CA PRO A 73 2.06 -1.75 3.58
C PRO A 73 1.68 -3.11 3.00
N ASN A 74 2.69 -3.90 2.67
CA ASN A 74 2.73 -5.36 2.80
C ASN A 74 1.44 -5.94 3.41
N PHE A 75 0.39 -6.10 2.59
CA PHE A 75 -0.91 -6.51 3.12
C PHE A 75 -0.76 -7.92 3.66
N PRO A 76 -1.40 -8.23 4.78
CA PRO A 76 -1.53 -9.63 5.17
C PRO A 76 -2.11 -10.45 4.01
N PRO A 77 -1.70 -11.72 3.86
CA PRO A 77 -2.39 -12.65 2.98
C PRO A 77 -3.91 -12.55 3.16
N ASP A 78 -4.64 -12.61 2.04
CA ASP A 78 -6.10 -12.63 2.02
C ASP A 78 -6.59 -13.95 1.41
N PRO A 79 -6.40 -15.09 2.12
CA PRO A 79 -6.75 -16.41 1.59
C PRO A 79 -8.24 -16.53 1.26
N GLU A 80 -9.09 -15.72 1.90
CA GLU A 80 -10.55 -15.73 1.72
C GLU A 80 -11.05 -14.62 0.78
N GLY A 81 -10.21 -13.67 0.37
CA GLY A 81 -10.62 -12.51 -0.41
C GLY A 81 -11.57 -11.57 0.35
N MET A 82 -11.48 -11.53 1.69
CA MET A 82 -12.41 -10.82 2.57
C MET A 82 -11.79 -9.63 3.29
N ASN A 83 -10.48 -9.40 3.19
CA ASN A 83 -9.80 -8.36 3.96
C ASN A 83 -10.29 -6.95 3.60
N ASP A 84 -10.58 -6.71 2.32
CA ASP A 84 -11.15 -5.43 1.86
C ASP A 84 -12.56 -5.18 2.43
N GLN A 85 -13.38 -6.23 2.52
CA GLN A 85 -14.72 -6.13 3.10
C GLN A 85 -14.66 -5.85 4.61
N ARG A 86 -13.79 -6.59 5.32
CA ARG A 86 -13.53 -6.38 6.75
C ARG A 86 -13.04 -4.95 7.03
N SER A 87 -12.14 -4.44 6.18
CA SER A 87 -11.66 -3.05 6.26
C SER A 87 -12.78 -2.03 6.03
N ALA A 88 -13.62 -2.22 5.00
CA ALA A 88 -14.74 -1.32 4.71
C ALA A 88 -15.78 -1.27 5.85
N TRP A 89 -16.02 -2.39 6.56
CA TRP A 89 -16.87 -2.39 7.74
C TRP A 89 -16.27 -1.58 8.90
N ALA A 90 -14.97 -1.68 9.11
CA ALA A 90 -14.26 -0.88 10.12
C ALA A 90 -14.26 0.62 9.75
N GLU A 91 -14.10 0.95 8.47
CA GLU A 91 -14.16 2.32 7.98
C GLU A 91 -15.52 2.97 8.28
N ALA A 92 -16.62 2.23 8.14
CA ALA A 92 -17.95 2.73 8.50
C ALA A 92 -18.06 3.11 9.99
N ALA A 93 -17.42 2.34 10.89
CA ALA A 93 -17.40 2.64 12.31
C ALA A 93 -16.55 3.90 12.60
N ILE A 94 -15.39 4.03 11.98
CA ILE A 94 -14.52 5.22 12.11
C ILE A 94 -15.22 6.46 11.58
N ALA A 95 -15.87 6.38 10.42
CA ALA A 95 -16.60 7.50 9.83
C ALA A 95 -17.76 7.96 10.73
N ALA A 96 -18.52 7.02 11.29
CA ALA A 96 -19.60 7.33 12.23
C ALA A 96 -19.08 7.98 13.52
N PHE A 97 -17.96 7.48 14.06
CA PHE A 97 -17.31 8.03 15.24
C PHE A 97 -16.85 9.48 15.00
N ARG A 98 -16.08 9.72 13.92
CA ARG A 98 -15.59 11.05 13.53
C ARG A 98 -16.73 12.05 13.34
N LEU A 99 -17.84 11.62 12.72
CA LEU A 99 -19.01 12.47 12.54
C LEU A 99 -19.68 12.85 13.88
N ALA A 100 -19.67 11.94 14.85
CA ALA A 100 -20.30 12.16 16.15
C ALA A 100 -19.45 13.00 17.11
N THR A 101 -18.13 12.84 17.09
CA THR A 101 -17.21 13.48 18.05
C THR A 101 -16.50 14.70 17.49
N GLY A 102 -16.33 14.78 16.17
CA GLY A 102 -15.46 15.76 15.52
C GLY A 102 -13.96 15.43 15.64
N THR A 103 -13.59 14.23 16.10
CA THR A 103 -12.19 13.78 16.12
C THR A 103 -11.61 13.78 14.69
N ASP A 104 -10.36 14.20 14.57
CA ASP A 104 -9.65 14.18 13.29
C ASP A 104 -9.34 12.74 12.84
N GLU A 105 -8.78 12.59 11.65
CA GLU A 105 -8.51 11.27 11.08
C GLU A 105 -7.37 10.53 11.78
N GLU A 106 -6.38 11.27 12.27
CA GLU A 106 -5.14 10.70 12.82
C GLU A 106 -5.40 10.07 14.19
N ASP A 107 -6.25 10.71 14.99
CA ASP A 107 -6.58 10.28 16.35
C ASP A 107 -7.84 9.39 16.43
N ALA A 108 -8.66 9.32 15.38
CA ALA A 108 -9.96 8.63 15.40
C ALA A 108 -9.89 7.17 15.87
N LEU A 109 -8.84 6.44 15.49
CA LEU A 109 -8.72 5.02 15.87
C LEU A 109 -8.38 4.86 17.36
N CYS A 110 -7.43 5.61 17.90
CA CYS A 110 -7.05 5.47 19.30
C CYS A 110 -8.16 5.99 20.24
N ASP A 111 -8.82 7.08 19.86
CA ASP A 111 -9.95 7.62 20.60
C ASP A 111 -11.13 6.64 20.62
N LEU A 112 -11.46 6.03 19.47
CA LEU A 112 -12.51 5.02 19.41
C LEU A 112 -12.19 3.81 20.29
N LEU A 113 -10.95 3.35 20.31
CA LEU A 113 -10.53 2.24 21.20
C LEU A 113 -10.69 2.60 22.68
N ALA A 114 -10.33 3.82 23.08
CA ALA A 114 -10.52 4.30 24.44
C ALA A 114 -12.02 4.37 24.83
N ASP A 115 -12.87 4.86 23.92
CA ASP A 115 -14.32 4.93 24.14
C ASP A 115 -14.96 3.53 24.20
N LEU A 116 -14.46 2.56 23.42
CA LEU A 116 -14.90 1.16 23.51
C LEU A 116 -14.54 0.52 24.85
N MET A 117 -13.39 0.87 25.45
CA MET A 117 -13.06 0.44 26.81
C MET A 117 -14.07 1.02 27.82
N HIS A 118 -14.35 2.33 27.75
CA HIS A 118 -15.36 2.96 28.59
C HIS A 118 -16.78 2.40 28.38
N TRP A 119 -17.14 2.04 27.15
CA TRP A 119 -18.40 1.38 26.85
C TRP A 119 -18.44 -0.02 27.47
N SER A 120 -17.33 -0.76 27.41
CA SER A 120 -17.22 -2.11 27.97
C SER A 120 -17.43 -2.11 29.48
N ASP A 121 -16.80 -1.18 30.20
CA ASP A 121 -16.99 -0.99 31.65
C ASP A 121 -18.46 -0.79 32.02
N ARG A 122 -19.18 0.05 31.25
CA ARG A 122 -20.59 0.38 31.52
C ARG A 122 -21.56 -0.74 31.12
N ASN A 123 -21.15 -1.63 30.23
CA ASN A 123 -22.00 -2.72 29.71
C ASN A 123 -21.57 -4.10 30.22
N ASN A 124 -20.64 -4.17 31.17
CA ASN A 124 -20.14 -5.40 31.79
C ASN A 124 -19.52 -6.38 30.76
N TYR A 125 -18.72 -5.83 29.84
CA TYR A 125 -17.88 -6.60 28.91
C TYR A 125 -16.41 -6.53 29.33
N ASP A 126 -15.69 -7.64 29.18
CA ASP A 126 -14.24 -7.69 29.35
C ASP A 126 -13.57 -7.29 28.02
N PHE A 127 -13.11 -6.04 27.96
CA PHE A 127 -12.48 -5.48 26.77
C PHE A 127 -11.21 -6.26 26.39
N GLU A 128 -10.37 -6.64 27.35
CA GLU A 128 -9.09 -7.30 27.05
C GLU A 128 -9.28 -8.72 26.54
N ALA A 129 -10.26 -9.45 27.10
CA ALA A 129 -10.63 -10.76 26.56
C ALA A 129 -11.18 -10.66 25.13
N ALA A 130 -12.00 -9.64 24.85
CA ALA A 130 -12.54 -9.40 23.51
C ALA A 130 -11.45 -8.99 22.51
N PHE A 131 -10.56 -8.07 22.92
CA PHE A 131 -9.43 -7.61 22.12
C PHE A 131 -8.45 -8.74 21.80
N THR A 132 -8.11 -9.56 22.80
CA THR A 132 -7.26 -10.74 22.62
C THR A 132 -7.84 -11.70 21.59
N ARG A 133 -9.13 -12.05 21.73
CA ARG A 133 -9.81 -12.90 20.75
C ARG A 133 -9.87 -12.27 19.36
N GLY A 134 -10.11 -10.97 19.26
CA GLY A 134 -10.11 -10.24 17.99
C GLY A 134 -8.76 -10.31 17.28
N ARG A 135 -7.66 -10.20 18.04
CA ARG A 135 -6.30 -10.40 17.51
C ARG A 135 -6.08 -11.82 17.00
N ASP A 136 -6.51 -12.83 17.76
CA ASP A 136 -6.39 -14.24 17.34
C ASP A 136 -7.16 -14.51 16.04
N HIS A 137 -8.35 -13.89 15.88
CA HIS A 137 -9.11 -13.94 14.62
C HIS A 137 -8.36 -13.26 13.48
N TYR A 138 -7.86 -12.04 13.67
CA TYR A 138 -7.07 -11.35 12.65
C TYR A 138 -5.86 -12.16 12.21
N GLU A 139 -5.09 -12.73 13.14
CA GLU A 139 -3.94 -13.58 12.83
C GLU A 139 -4.34 -14.82 12.00
N ALA A 140 -5.43 -15.48 12.35
CA ALA A 140 -5.93 -16.65 11.62
C ALA A 140 -6.43 -16.30 10.21
N GLU A 141 -7.18 -15.20 10.07
CA GLU A 141 -7.75 -14.72 8.80
C GLU A 141 -6.68 -14.22 7.83
N THR A 142 -5.52 -13.82 8.37
CA THR A 142 -4.40 -13.29 7.59
C THR A 142 -3.25 -14.28 7.40
N MET A 143 -3.32 -15.47 8.01
CA MET A 143 -2.36 -16.55 7.75
C MET A 143 -2.70 -17.26 6.43
N GLY A 144 -1.86 -17.06 5.42
CA GLY A 144 -1.85 -17.82 4.16
C GLY A 144 -0.41 -18.04 3.69
N GLU A 145 -0.16 -19.09 2.90
CA GLU A 145 1.17 -19.34 2.34
C GLU A 145 1.63 -18.13 1.53
N ARG A 146 2.73 -17.51 1.95
CA ARG A 146 3.46 -16.56 1.10
C ARG A 146 3.91 -17.31 -0.15
N PRO A 147 3.64 -16.81 -1.37
CA PRO A 147 4.19 -17.39 -2.59
C PRO A 147 5.71 -17.36 -2.61
#